data_AF-A0A6I9ME70-F1
#
_entry.id   AF-A0A6I9ME70-F1
#
_cell.length_a   1.000
_cell.length_b   1.000
_cell.length_c   1.000
_cell.angle_alpha   90.00
_cell.angle_beta   90.00
_cell.angle_gamma   90.00
#
_symmetry.space_group_name_H-M   'P 1'
#
loop_
_entity.id
_entity.type
_entity.pdbx_description
1 polymer ?
#
loop_
_entity_poly.entity_id
_entity_poly.type
_entity_poly.pdbx_seq_one_letter_code
_entity_poly.pdbx_strand_id
1 'polypeptide(L)'
;MATSSSTLEEDESLKGCEIFVQKHNIQQILKECIVNLCIAKPERPMKFLREHFEKLEKEECKQIMARQKSNSQSDSHDDEVSPPPPNPVVKARRRRGGVSAEVYTEEDAVSYVRKVIPKDYKTMTALAKAISKNVLFAHLDDNERSDIFDAMFPVTHIAGETVIQQGDEGDNFYVIDQGEVDVSGQCGDKHT
;
A
#
# COMPACT_ATOMS: atom_id res chain seq x y z
N MET A 1 -18.05 -59.90 -11.66
CA MET A 1 -19.04 -58.91 -12.13
C MET A 1 -19.34 -57.97 -10.97
N ALA A 2 -18.93 -56.69 -11.04
CA ALA A 2 -19.46 -55.56 -10.24
C ALA A 2 -18.59 -54.27 -10.33
N THR A 3 -17.42 -54.26 -10.97
CA THR A 3 -16.49 -53.11 -10.92
C THR A 3 -16.54 -52.14 -12.10
N SER A 4 -17.31 -52.45 -13.15
CA SER A 4 -17.37 -51.65 -14.39
C SER A 4 -18.51 -50.62 -14.43
N SER A 5 -19.47 -50.70 -13.51
CA SER A 5 -20.63 -49.78 -13.48
C SER A 5 -20.34 -48.51 -12.66
N SER A 6 -19.50 -48.63 -11.62
CA SER A 6 -19.16 -47.52 -10.71
C SER A 6 -18.25 -46.47 -11.35
N THR A 7 -17.34 -46.87 -12.25
CA THR A 7 -16.42 -45.94 -12.92
C THR A 7 -17.09 -45.05 -13.96
N LEU A 8 -18.22 -45.48 -14.54
CA LEU A 8 -18.95 -44.69 -15.55
C LEU A 8 -19.79 -43.58 -14.90
N GLU A 9 -20.38 -43.85 -13.73
CA GLU A 9 -21.14 -42.85 -12.95
C GLU A 9 -20.22 -41.77 -12.35
N GLU A 10 -18.99 -42.14 -11.98
CA GLU A 10 -17.95 -41.21 -11.51
C GLU A 10 -17.45 -40.26 -12.63
N ASP A 11 -17.26 -40.78 -13.84
CA ASP A 11 -16.80 -40.01 -15.00
C ASP A 11 -17.86 -39.00 -15.48
N GLU A 12 -19.14 -39.40 -15.46
CA GLU A 12 -20.26 -38.50 -15.77
C GLU A 12 -20.41 -37.38 -14.71
N SER A 13 -20.18 -37.71 -13.44
CA SER A 13 -20.19 -36.76 -12.33
C SER A 13 -19.05 -35.73 -12.42
N LEU A 14 -17.85 -36.18 -12.82
CA LEU A 14 -16.69 -35.32 -13.06
C LEU A 14 -16.94 -34.35 -14.22
N LYS A 15 -17.56 -34.83 -15.29
CA LYS A 15 -17.92 -34.01 -16.45
C LYS A 15 -18.96 -32.94 -16.10
N GLY A 16 -19.94 -33.29 -15.26
CA GLY A 16 -20.90 -32.33 -14.70
C GLY A 16 -20.22 -31.22 -13.88
N CYS A 17 -19.24 -31.58 -13.05
CA CYS A 17 -18.46 -30.61 -12.27
C CYS A 17 -17.64 -29.68 -13.17
N GLU A 18 -17.00 -30.22 -14.21
CA GLU A 18 -16.22 -29.42 -15.17
C GLU A 18 -17.10 -28.41 -15.91
N ILE A 19 -18.29 -28.84 -16.36
CA ILE A 19 -19.27 -27.96 -16.99
C ILE A 19 -19.73 -26.86 -16.02
N PHE A 20 -19.97 -27.19 -14.75
CA PHE A 20 -20.37 -26.20 -13.74
C PHE A 20 -19.27 -25.15 -13.52
N VAL A 21 -18.02 -25.60 -13.38
CA VAL A 21 -16.85 -24.73 -13.21
C VAL A 21 -16.66 -23.79 -14.40
N GLN A 22 -16.83 -24.31 -15.63
CA GLN A 22 -16.76 -23.52 -16.85
C GLN A 22 -17.93 -22.54 -16.97
N LYS A 23 -19.16 -22.99 -16.73
CA LYS A 23 -20.39 -22.18 -16.84
C LYS A 23 -20.40 -20.98 -15.90
N HIS A 24 -19.87 -21.16 -14.70
CA HIS A 24 -19.80 -20.09 -13.68
C HIS A 24 -18.44 -19.38 -13.67
N ASN A 25 -17.57 -19.62 -14.66
CA ASN A 25 -16.24 -19.01 -14.76
C ASN A 25 -15.41 -19.10 -13.46
N ILE A 26 -15.58 -20.17 -12.68
CA ILE A 26 -15.06 -20.27 -11.30
C ILE A 26 -13.54 -20.20 -11.30
N GLN A 27 -12.88 -20.81 -12.30
CA GLN A 27 -11.42 -20.78 -12.45
C GLN A 27 -10.88 -19.34 -12.56
N GLN A 28 -11.54 -18.49 -13.35
CA GLN A 28 -11.10 -17.11 -13.55
C GLN A 28 -11.31 -16.28 -12.28
N ILE A 29 -12.46 -16.44 -11.62
CA ILE A 29 -12.78 -15.75 -10.36
C ILE A 29 -11.73 -16.07 -9.30
N LEU A 30 -11.42 -17.36 -9.10
CA LEU A 30 -10.43 -17.78 -8.09
C LEU A 30 -9.02 -17.30 -8.46
N LYS A 31 -8.65 -17.34 -9.74
CA LYS A 31 -7.35 -16.83 -10.22
C LYS A 31 -7.19 -15.34 -9.91
N GLU A 32 -8.20 -14.52 -10.21
CA GLU A 32 -8.18 -13.08 -9.90
C GLU A 32 -8.12 -12.83 -8.40
N CYS A 33 -8.84 -13.61 -7.60
CA CYS A 33 -8.76 -13.53 -6.14
C CYS A 33 -7.35 -13.80 -5.62
N ILE A 34 -6.68 -14.84 -6.12
CA ILE A 34 -5.30 -15.17 -5.73
C ILE A 34 -4.33 -14.06 -6.15
N VAL A 35 -4.46 -13.55 -7.37
CA VAL A 35 -3.64 -12.44 -7.87
C VAL A 35 -3.82 -11.20 -6.98
N ASN A 36 -5.06 -10.83 -6.66
CA ASN A 36 -5.36 -9.68 -5.81
C ASN A 36 -4.85 -9.87 -4.38
N LEU A 37 -4.90 -11.08 -3.83
CA LEU A 37 -4.33 -11.42 -2.52
C LEU A 37 -2.81 -11.21 -2.52
N CYS A 38 -2.13 -11.71 -3.55
CA CYS A 38 -0.68 -11.60 -3.71
C CYS A 38 -0.21 -10.15 -3.94
N ILE A 39 -1.02 -9.33 -4.61
CA ILE A 39 -0.74 -7.91 -4.83
C ILE A 39 -0.97 -7.10 -3.55
N ALA A 40 -2.10 -7.29 -2.89
CA ALA A 40 -2.50 -6.45 -1.75
C ALA A 40 -1.83 -6.85 -0.42
N LYS A 41 -1.39 -8.11 -0.27
CA LYS A 41 -0.81 -8.68 0.95
C LYS A 41 -1.49 -8.19 2.25
N PRO A 42 -2.82 -8.34 2.37
CA PRO A 42 -3.55 -7.81 3.52
C PRO A 42 -3.22 -8.58 4.80
N GLU A 43 -3.15 -7.88 5.94
CA GLU A 43 -2.95 -8.51 7.27
C GLU A 43 -4.06 -9.51 7.64
N ARG A 44 -5.26 -9.34 7.06
CA ARG A 44 -6.44 -10.20 7.30
C ARG A 44 -6.99 -10.76 5.98
N PRO A 45 -6.41 -11.84 5.43
CA PRO A 45 -6.77 -12.38 4.12
C PRO A 45 -8.24 -12.81 4.01
N MET A 46 -8.82 -13.39 5.08
CA MET A 46 -10.22 -13.84 5.08
C MET A 46 -11.22 -12.68 5.01
N LYS A 47 -10.92 -11.54 5.65
CA LYS A 47 -11.77 -10.33 5.58
C LYS A 47 -11.73 -9.75 4.16
N PHE A 48 -10.53 -9.66 3.58
CA PHE A 48 -10.34 -9.17 2.22
C PHE A 48 -11.09 -10.01 1.19
N LEU A 49 -11.03 -11.34 1.28
CA LEU A 49 -11.76 -12.23 0.38
C LEU A 49 -13.27 -12.02 0.46
N ARG A 50 -13.83 -11.90 1.67
CA ARG A 50 -15.27 -11.63 1.86
C ARG A 50 -15.71 -10.36 1.14
N GLU A 51 -14.98 -9.26 1.37
CA GLU A 51 -15.29 -7.96 0.75
C GLU A 51 -15.11 -8.00 -0.78
N HIS A 52 -14.10 -8.73 -1.26
CA HIS A 52 -13.85 -8.91 -2.69
C HIS A 52 -14.99 -9.65 -3.39
N PHE A 53 -15.45 -10.79 -2.84
CA PHE A 53 -16.56 -11.54 -3.41
C PHE A 53 -17.89 -10.78 -3.33
N GLU A 54 -18.16 -10.06 -2.23
CA GLU A 54 -19.35 -9.21 -2.10
C GLU A 54 -19.37 -8.09 -3.16
N LYS A 55 -18.19 -7.55 -3.51
CA LYS A 55 -18.06 -6.56 -4.56
C LYS A 55 -18.31 -7.16 -5.95
N LEU A 56 -17.78 -8.35 -6.23
CA LEU A 56 -18.01 -9.06 -7.49
C LEU A 56 -19.51 -9.35 -7.71
N GLU A 57 -20.21 -9.79 -6.66
CA GLU A 57 -21.66 -10.05 -6.71
C GLU A 57 -22.46 -8.76 -7.04
N LYS A 58 -22.07 -7.62 -6.45
CA LYS A 58 -22.69 -6.32 -6.75
C LYS A 58 -22.45 -5.86 -8.19
N GLU A 59 -21.29 -6.17 -8.76
CA GLU A 59 -20.97 -5.85 -10.16
C GLU A 59 -21.75 -6.73 -11.14
N GLU A 60 -21.91 -8.02 -10.82
CA GLU A 60 -22.74 -8.94 -11.60
C GLU A 60 -24.21 -8.50 -11.62
N CYS A 61 -24.77 -8.12 -10.47
CA CYS A 61 -26.14 -7.64 -10.36
C CYS A 61 -26.39 -6.37 -11.20
N LYS A 62 -25.42 -5.44 -11.23
CA LYS A 62 -25.49 -4.22 -12.05
C LYS A 62 -25.47 -4.53 -13.56
N GLN A 63 -24.66 -5.51 -13.99
CA GLN A 63 -24.61 -5.91 -15.40
C GLN A 63 -25.92 -6.56 -15.87
N ILE A 64 -26.56 -7.35 -15.01
CA ILE A 64 -27.86 -7.97 -15.31
C ILE A 64 -28.95 -6.90 -15.45
N MET A 65 -29.00 -5.92 -14.54
CA MET A 65 -29.96 -4.81 -14.62
C MET A 65 -29.74 -3.92 -15.86
N ALA A 66 -28.50 -3.73 -16.30
CA ALA A 66 -28.19 -2.98 -17.52
C ALA A 66 -28.68 -3.70 -18.79
N ARG A 67 -28.64 -5.04 -18.82
CA ARG A 67 -29.13 -5.85 -19.97
C ARG A 67 -30.65 -5.95 -20.05
N GLN A 68 -31.38 -5.83 -18.94
CA GLN A 68 -32.86 -5.83 -18.98
C GLN A 68 -33.43 -4.50 -19.51
N LYS A 69 -32.73 -3.38 -19.35
CA LYS A 69 -33.13 -2.07 -19.92
C LYS A 69 -33.07 -2.03 -21.46
N SER A 70 -32.35 -2.94 -22.12
CA SER A 70 -32.24 -2.97 -23.59
C SER A 70 -33.27 -3.87 -24.28
N ASN A 71 -34.16 -4.55 -23.56
CA ASN A 71 -35.07 -5.56 -24.13
C ASN A 71 -36.57 -5.18 -24.09
N SER A 72 -36.89 -3.90 -23.84
CA SER A 72 -38.27 -3.40 -23.84
C SER A 72 -38.36 -1.99 -24.45
N GLN A 73 -38.17 -1.89 -25.77
CA GLN A 73 -38.62 -0.72 -26.54
C GLN A 73 -38.99 -1.13 -27.97
N SER A 74 -40.26 -1.47 -28.15
CA SER A 74 -40.97 -1.42 -29.42
C SER A 74 -41.60 -0.04 -29.58
N ASP A 75 -41.09 0.71 -30.56
CA ASP A 75 -41.75 1.70 -31.42
C ASP A 75 -42.68 2.77 -30.79
N SER A 76 -42.17 3.99 -30.58
CA SER A 76 -42.89 5.25 -30.83
C SER A 76 -41.94 6.47 -30.72
N HIS A 77 -42.26 7.49 -31.51
CA HIS A 77 -41.47 8.65 -31.92
C HIS A 77 -41.06 9.67 -30.84
N ASP A 78 -39.98 10.37 -31.21
CA ASP A 78 -39.60 11.78 -30.98
C ASP A 78 -39.10 12.30 -29.62
N ASP A 79 -37.86 12.83 -29.71
CA ASP A 79 -37.19 13.85 -28.91
C ASP A 79 -37.36 13.85 -27.38
N GLU A 80 -36.40 13.23 -26.69
CA GLU A 80 -35.94 13.72 -25.38
C GLU A 80 -34.45 13.39 -25.21
N VAL A 81 -33.61 14.40 -25.40
CA VAL A 81 -32.15 14.34 -25.17
C VAL A 81 -31.89 14.25 -23.67
N SER A 82 -32.02 13.04 -23.12
CA SER A 82 -31.58 12.76 -21.75
C SER A 82 -30.05 12.97 -21.66
N PRO A 83 -29.56 13.80 -20.73
CA PRO A 83 -28.13 14.03 -20.60
C PRO A 83 -27.41 12.70 -20.30
N PRO A 84 -26.22 12.47 -20.86
CA PRO A 84 -25.46 11.25 -20.60
C PRO A 84 -25.27 11.08 -19.10
N PRO A 85 -25.32 9.83 -18.58
CA PRO A 85 -25.07 9.57 -17.17
C PRO A 85 -23.72 10.18 -16.80
N PRO A 86 -23.58 10.83 -15.61
CA PRO A 86 -22.32 11.42 -15.21
C PRO A 86 -21.26 10.32 -15.23
N ASN A 87 -20.34 10.44 -16.19
CA ASN A 87 -19.22 9.53 -16.32
C ASN A 87 -18.56 9.49 -14.93
N PRO A 88 -18.50 8.33 -14.23
CA PRO A 88 -17.84 8.30 -12.94
C PRO A 88 -16.44 8.81 -13.20
N VAL A 89 -16.09 9.94 -12.58
CA VAL A 89 -14.77 10.53 -12.72
C VAL A 89 -13.81 9.49 -12.14
N VAL A 90 -13.33 8.59 -12.99
CA VAL A 90 -12.33 7.60 -12.64
C VAL A 90 -11.13 8.48 -12.33
N LYS A 91 -10.89 8.73 -11.04
CA LYS A 91 -9.80 9.59 -10.57
C LYS A 91 -8.55 9.03 -11.24
N ALA A 92 -8.10 9.73 -12.29
CA ALA A 92 -6.94 9.30 -13.05
C ALA A 92 -5.82 9.09 -12.05
N ARG A 93 -5.17 7.92 -12.10
CA ARG A 93 -4.13 7.55 -11.15
C ARG A 93 -3.13 8.71 -11.08
N ARG A 94 -3.03 9.36 -9.92
CA ARG A 94 -2.14 10.50 -9.74
C ARG A 94 -0.75 10.10 -10.19
N ARG A 95 -0.14 10.90 -11.08
CA ARG A 95 1.23 10.65 -11.56
C ARG A 95 2.15 10.74 -10.34
N ARG A 96 3.06 9.77 -10.21
CA ARG A 96 4.08 9.79 -9.17
C ARG A 96 5.18 10.74 -9.62
N GLY A 97 5.49 11.75 -8.81
CA GLY A 97 6.69 12.56 -8.98
C GLY A 97 7.92 11.78 -8.53
N GLY A 98 9.08 12.07 -9.13
CA GLY A 98 10.37 11.63 -8.60
C GLY A 98 10.86 12.57 -7.51
N VAL A 99 11.82 12.10 -6.72
CA VAL A 99 12.54 12.90 -5.72
C VAL A 99 14.03 12.72 -6.00
N SER A 100 14.81 13.81 -5.93
CA SER A 100 16.27 13.80 -6.09
C SER A 100 16.90 14.54 -4.94
N ALA A 101 18.00 13.99 -4.41
CA ALA A 101 18.88 14.69 -3.49
C ALA A 101 19.95 15.48 -4.26
N GLU A 102 20.79 16.20 -3.52
CA GLU A 102 21.98 16.86 -4.04
C GLU A 102 23.04 15.87 -4.54
N VAL A 103 23.92 16.34 -5.42
CA VAL A 103 24.99 15.53 -6.02
C VAL A 103 26.27 15.73 -5.21
N TYR A 104 26.85 14.64 -4.72
CA TYR A 104 28.16 14.64 -4.05
C TYR A 104 29.25 14.21 -5.04
N THR A 105 30.37 14.94 -5.07
CA THR A 105 31.56 14.56 -5.84
C THR A 105 32.60 13.85 -4.97
N GLU A 106 33.61 13.25 -5.59
CA GLU A 106 34.72 12.62 -4.85
C GLU A 106 35.51 13.65 -4.04
N GLU A 107 35.64 14.87 -4.55
CA GLU A 107 36.30 15.99 -3.86
C GLU A 107 35.53 16.42 -2.61
N ASP A 108 34.20 16.38 -2.64
CA ASP A 108 33.35 16.67 -1.47
C ASP A 108 33.57 15.65 -0.36
N ALA A 109 33.63 14.37 -0.72
CA ALA A 109 33.87 13.29 0.25
C ALA A 109 35.27 13.39 0.89
N VAL A 110 36.29 13.73 0.11
CA VAL A 110 37.68 13.85 0.60
C VAL A 110 37.90 15.12 1.42
N SER A 111 37.23 16.22 1.06
CA SER A 111 37.32 17.49 1.78
C SER A 111 36.43 17.57 3.01
N TYR A 112 35.55 16.58 3.21
CA TYR A 112 34.65 16.54 4.37
C TYR A 112 35.42 16.42 5.69
N VAL A 113 35.22 17.41 6.56
CA VAL A 113 35.77 17.40 7.92
C VAL A 113 34.77 16.74 8.85
N ARG A 114 35.08 15.52 9.27
CA ARG A 114 34.24 14.74 10.19
C ARG A 114 34.02 15.51 11.50
N LYS A 115 32.75 15.81 11.79
CA LYS A 115 32.34 16.44 13.04
C LYS A 115 32.35 15.41 14.16
N VAL A 116 33.00 15.74 15.28
CA VAL A 116 33.03 14.88 16.47
C VAL A 116 32.49 15.65 17.66
N ILE A 117 31.37 15.17 18.19
CA ILE A 117 30.71 15.72 19.36
C ILE A 117 30.82 14.70 20.48
N PRO A 118 31.54 15.01 21.58
CA PRO A 118 31.73 14.06 22.66
C PRO A 118 30.40 13.73 23.34
N LYS A 119 30.16 12.43 23.56
CA LYS A 119 28.93 11.91 24.16
C LYS A 119 29.24 10.94 25.28
N ASP A 120 28.33 10.86 26.25
CA ASP A 120 28.42 9.87 27.31
C ASP A 120 28.14 8.45 26.78
N TYR A 121 28.73 7.46 27.42
CA TYR A 121 28.56 6.05 27.09
C TYR A 121 27.08 5.61 27.14
N LYS A 122 26.31 6.20 28.06
CA LYS A 122 24.87 5.94 28.18
C LYS A 122 24.11 6.38 26.93
N THR A 123 24.34 7.62 26.47
CA THR A 123 23.73 8.17 25.26
C THR A 123 24.16 7.39 24.03
N MET A 124 25.44 6.98 23.95
CA MET A 124 25.93 6.14 22.84
C MET A 124 25.24 4.79 22.76
N THR A 125 25.07 4.13 23.91
CA THR A 125 24.38 2.85 23.97
C THR A 125 22.91 2.98 23.60
N ALA A 126 22.25 4.06 24.04
CA ALA A 126 20.85 4.35 23.70
C ALA A 126 20.67 4.61 22.19
N LEU A 127 21.55 5.41 21.59
CA LEU A 127 21.57 5.68 20.15
C LEU A 127 21.75 4.39 19.35
N ALA A 128 22.76 3.57 19.69
CA ALA A 128 23.00 2.28 19.04
C ALA A 128 21.77 1.38 19.06
N LYS A 129 21.10 1.30 20.21
CA LYS A 129 19.86 0.51 20.33
C LYS A 129 18.72 1.09 19.50
N ALA A 130 18.54 2.41 19.51
CA ALA A 130 17.46 3.10 18.80
C ALA A 130 17.59 2.96 17.27
N ILE A 131 18.81 3.08 16.73
CA ILE A 131 19.04 3.04 15.29
C ILE A 131 19.23 1.62 14.72
N SER A 132 19.51 0.62 15.56
CA SER A 132 19.78 -0.77 15.12
C SER A 132 18.72 -1.40 14.21
N LYS A 133 17.46 -0.97 14.33
CA LYS A 133 16.33 -1.49 13.55
C LYS A 133 15.91 -0.56 12.41
N ASN A 134 16.56 0.59 12.24
CA ASN A 134 16.23 1.56 11.22
C ASN A 134 16.91 1.18 9.90
N VAL A 135 16.15 1.19 8.80
CA VAL A 135 16.59 0.79 7.46
C VAL A 135 17.79 1.61 6.96
N LEU A 136 17.89 2.89 7.35
CA LEU A 136 19.00 3.75 6.94
C LEU A 136 20.35 3.33 7.53
N PHE A 137 20.34 2.63 8.67
CA PHE A 137 21.55 2.27 9.41
C PHE A 137 21.77 0.76 9.55
N ALA A 138 20.85 -0.06 9.04
CA ALA A 138 20.88 -1.52 9.21
C ALA A 138 22.06 -2.20 8.51
N HIS A 139 22.65 -1.55 7.51
CA HIS A 139 23.72 -2.10 6.68
C HIS A 139 25.09 -1.46 6.91
N LEU A 140 25.19 -0.54 7.88
CA LEU A 140 26.44 0.11 8.22
C LEU A 140 27.29 -0.74 9.16
N ASP A 141 28.60 -0.68 9.00
CA ASP A 141 29.54 -1.34 9.89
C ASP A 141 29.69 -0.60 11.24
N ASP A 142 30.45 -1.17 12.17
CA ASP A 142 30.65 -0.56 13.49
C ASP A 142 31.36 0.81 13.41
N ASN A 143 32.27 0.98 12.44
CA ASN A 143 33.04 2.21 12.28
C ASN A 143 32.17 3.34 11.71
N GLU A 144 31.43 3.07 10.63
CA GLU A 144 30.47 4.00 10.02
C GLU A 144 29.41 4.44 11.01
N ARG A 145 28.89 3.50 11.82
CA ARG A 145 27.94 3.84 12.89
C ARG A 145 28.56 4.76 13.92
N SER A 146 29.79 4.48 14.35
CA SER A 146 30.52 5.35 15.28
C SER A 146 30.75 6.74 14.69
N ASP A 147 31.04 6.84 13.39
CA ASP A 147 31.24 8.12 12.71
C ASP A 147 29.95 8.95 12.64
N ILE A 148 28.82 8.32 12.35
CA ILE A 148 27.51 8.98 12.37
C ILE A 148 27.15 9.44 13.78
N PHE A 149 27.42 8.59 14.77
CA PHE A 149 27.23 8.92 16.18
C PHE A 149 28.06 10.11 16.62
N ASP A 150 29.31 10.23 16.16
CA ASP A 150 30.15 11.38 16.46
C ASP A 150 29.61 12.68 15.81
N ALA A 151 29.00 12.59 14.63
CA ALA A 151 28.46 13.74 13.91
C ALA A 151 27.12 14.25 14.46
N MET A 152 26.30 13.37 15.04
CA MET A 152 24.99 13.74 15.62
C MET A 152 25.15 14.74 16.78
N PHE A 153 24.36 15.82 16.78
CA PHE A 153 24.42 16.86 17.82
C PHE A 153 23.17 16.84 18.72
N PRO A 154 23.29 17.23 20.01
CA PRO A 154 22.14 17.36 20.89
C PRO A 154 21.28 18.57 20.51
N VAL A 155 19.97 18.40 20.58
CA VAL A 155 18.97 19.46 20.44
C VAL A 155 18.05 19.40 21.64
N THR A 156 17.73 20.54 22.24
CA THR A 156 16.87 20.64 23.43
C THR A 156 15.71 21.57 23.14
N HIS A 157 14.51 21.11 23.48
CA HIS A 157 13.26 21.87 23.37
C HIS A 157 12.55 21.89 24.71
N ILE A 158 11.75 22.92 24.95
CA ILE A 158 10.89 23.00 26.13
C ILE A 158 9.53 22.34 25.88
N ALA A 159 8.82 21.99 26.95
CA ALA A 159 7.49 21.39 26.83
C ALA A 159 6.52 22.32 26.09
N GLY A 160 5.81 21.77 25.11
CA GLY A 160 4.88 22.51 24.25
C GLY A 160 5.53 23.16 23.02
N GLU A 161 6.84 23.05 22.85
CA GLU A 161 7.54 23.52 21.66
C GLU A 161 7.40 22.52 20.50
N THR A 162 7.31 23.04 19.27
CA THR A 162 7.23 22.22 18.07
C THR A 162 8.64 21.87 17.59
N VAL A 163 8.99 20.58 17.57
CA VAL A 163 10.31 20.12 17.10
C VAL A 163 10.38 20.15 15.56
N ILE A 164 9.35 19.61 14.90
CA ILE A 164 9.18 19.62 13.44
C ILE A 164 7.71 19.86 13.09
N GLN A 165 7.45 20.56 11.98
CA GLN A 165 6.10 20.87 11.53
C GLN A 165 5.79 20.19 10.18
N GLN A 166 4.58 19.65 10.07
CA GLN A 166 4.14 18.98 8.85
C GLN A 166 4.04 19.96 7.68
N GLY A 167 4.71 19.65 6.58
CA GLY A 167 4.76 20.49 5.38
C GLY A 167 6.10 21.18 5.19
N ASP A 168 6.93 21.20 6.23
CA ASP A 168 8.30 21.73 6.16
C ASP A 168 9.24 20.74 5.47
N GLU A 169 10.31 21.29 4.89
CA GLU A 169 11.38 20.51 4.30
C GLU A 169 12.18 19.77 5.39
N GLY A 170 12.50 18.51 5.13
CA GLY A 170 13.13 17.62 6.11
C GLY A 170 14.63 17.49 5.88
N ASP A 171 15.42 18.16 6.72
CA ASP A 171 16.89 18.14 6.59
C ASP A 171 17.58 17.21 7.60
N ASN A 172 16.97 17.00 8.76
CA ASN A 172 17.61 16.35 9.91
C ASN A 172 16.85 15.11 10.39
N PHE A 173 17.61 14.14 10.90
CA PHE A 173 17.08 12.95 11.57
C PHE A 173 17.21 13.09 13.10
N TYR A 174 16.09 12.95 13.81
CA TYR A 174 16.03 13.14 15.26
C TYR A 174 15.86 11.80 15.99
N VAL A 175 16.52 11.68 17.15
CA VAL A 175 16.34 10.57 18.09
C VAL A 175 16.08 11.16 19.47
N ILE A 176 15.04 10.65 20.15
CA ILE A 176 14.68 11.10 21.49
C ILE A 176 15.65 10.45 22.49
N ASP A 177 16.46 11.27 23.16
CA ASP A 177 17.32 10.82 24.27
C ASP A 177 16.56 10.86 25.60
N GLN A 178 15.87 11.97 25.88
CA GLN A 178 15.12 12.20 27.11
C GLN A 178 13.82 12.95 26.84
N GLY A 179 12.78 12.64 27.61
CA GLY A 179 11.46 13.26 27.50
C GLY A 179 10.49 12.49 26.61
N GLU A 180 9.35 13.12 26.34
CA GLU A 180 8.27 12.58 25.52
C GLU A 180 7.84 13.65 24.50
N VAL A 181 7.40 13.20 23.33
CA VAL A 181 6.88 14.06 22.26
C VAL A 181 5.55 13.51 21.78
N ASP A 182 4.64 14.39 21.41
CA ASP A 182 3.37 14.01 20.78
C ASP A 182 3.47 14.17 19.26
N VAL A 183 2.82 13.27 18.53
CA VAL A 183 2.85 13.25 17.07
C VAL A 183 1.42 13.45 16.56
N SER A 184 1.12 14.67 16.13
CA SER A 184 -0.16 15.03 15.52
C SER A 184 -0.03 15.18 13.99
N GLY A 185 -0.78 14.40 13.23
CA GLY A 185 -0.88 14.55 11.78
C GLY A 185 -2.15 15.28 11.39
N GLN A 186 -2.05 16.36 10.60
CA GLN A 186 -3.21 16.93 9.92
C GLN A 186 -3.47 16.08 8.67
N CYS A 187 -4.53 15.27 8.73
CA CYS A 187 -5.07 14.61 7.54
C CYS A 187 -5.74 15.70 6.68
N GLY A 188 -4.99 16.25 5.73
CA GLY A 188 -5.54 17.21 4.79
C GLY A 188 -6.56 16.55 3.87
N ASP A 189 -7.84 16.77 4.14
CA ASP A 189 -8.91 16.65 3.15
C ASP A 189 -8.66 17.68 2.03
N LYS A 190 -7.76 17.35 1.10
CA LYS A 190 -7.62 18.08 -0.15
C LYS A 190 -8.76 17.67 -1.08
N HIS A 191 -9.98 18.13 -0.76
CA HIS A 191 -11.07 18.29 -1.72
C HIS A 191 -10.78 19.54 -2.56
N THR A 192 -10.08 19.34 -3.68
CA THR A 192 -10.17 20.19 -4.87
C THR A 192 -9.57 19.46 -6.04
#